data_AF-A0AA36J756-F1
#
_entry.id   AF-A0AA36J756-F1
#
_cell.length_a   1.000
_cell.length_b   1.000
_cell.length_c   1.000
_cell.angle_alpha   90.00
_cell.angle_beta   90.00
_cell.angle_gamma   90.00
#
_symmetry.space_group_name_H-M   'P 1'
#
loop_
_entity.id
_entity.type
_entity.pdbx_description
1 polymer ?
#
loop_
_entity_poly.entity_id
_entity_poly.type
_entity_poly.pdbx_seq_one_letter_code
_entity_poly.pdbx_strand_id
1 'polypeptide(L)'
;MAVAFDTILQGAYSGIEDQVKSVIGDQDAWAELWARHNAILHPPPALPDLDFANEMIVCLYAGQQGSGGYTACIRSIEDSEDGRRVSFELGCPPPGAMCTDALTQPHHLVRMPRTTLPVSFREVVAPVEVATSATFLLTFDPAKKEEATQKVTGMPEVKDVKAMFGGDILSLKFDLSAMTAAEAQARLQGVEGVASVEKDG
;
A
#
# COMPACT_ATOMS: atom_id res chain seq x y z
N MET A 1 9.86 -5.85 21.09
CA MET A 1 9.84 -4.46 21.56
C MET A 1 10.04 -3.56 20.35
N ALA A 2 9.18 -2.56 20.15
CA ALA A 2 9.30 -1.65 19.01
C ALA A 2 10.54 -0.75 19.17
N VAL A 3 11.23 -0.50 18.06
CA VAL A 3 12.41 0.36 17.96
C VAL A 3 12.04 1.54 17.08
N ALA A 4 12.26 2.75 17.59
CA ALA A 4 12.04 3.97 16.82
C ALA A 4 13.09 4.08 15.70
N PHE A 5 12.66 4.65 14.58
CA PHE A 5 13.52 4.97 13.45
C PHE A 5 13.01 6.24 12.76
N ASP A 6 13.92 6.93 12.08
CA ASP A 6 13.59 8.14 11.32
C ASP A 6 14.02 7.96 9.85
N THR A 7 13.16 8.38 8.93
CA THR A 7 13.48 8.37 7.50
C THR A 7 14.57 9.38 7.20
N ILE A 8 15.67 8.91 6.61
CA ILE A 8 16.71 9.77 6.03
C ILE A 8 16.25 10.22 4.65
N LEU A 9 15.80 9.27 3.83
CA LEU A 9 15.23 9.54 2.52
C LEU A 9 14.36 8.37 2.04
N GLN A 10 13.39 8.70 1.21
CA GLN A 10 12.54 7.75 0.52
C GLN A 10 12.19 8.31 -0.85
N GLY A 11 12.24 7.49 -1.89
CA GLY A 11 12.04 7.97 -3.25
C GLY A 11 12.01 6.86 -4.29
N ALA A 12 11.88 7.29 -5.55
CA ALA A 12 11.75 6.40 -6.71
C ALA A 12 12.98 6.39 -7.64
N TYR A 13 14.01 7.19 -7.37
CA TYR A 13 15.17 7.30 -8.26
C TYR A 13 16.47 7.05 -7.51
N SER A 14 17.30 6.17 -8.04
CA SER A 14 18.62 5.89 -7.48
C SER A 14 19.53 5.30 -8.55
N GLY A 15 20.85 5.51 -8.43
CA GLY A 15 21.86 4.78 -9.20
C GLY A 15 22.06 3.31 -8.78
N ILE A 16 21.32 2.82 -7.78
CA ILE A 16 21.36 1.41 -7.36
C ILE A 16 20.21 0.66 -8.05
N GLU A 17 20.56 -0.17 -9.04
CA GLU A 17 19.62 -0.95 -9.83
C GLU A 17 19.32 -2.34 -9.23
N ASP A 18 20.16 -2.82 -8.32
CA ASP A 18 19.97 -4.09 -7.63
C ASP A 18 18.96 -3.98 -6.49
N GLN A 19 18.25 -5.08 -6.21
CA GLN A 19 17.47 -5.19 -4.98
C GLN A 19 18.43 -5.42 -3.80
N VAL A 20 18.48 -4.47 -2.86
CA VAL A 20 19.43 -4.46 -1.73
C VAL A 20 18.70 -4.30 -0.41
N LYS A 21 19.08 -5.12 0.57
CA LYS A 21 18.69 -5.01 1.98
C LYS A 21 19.97 -5.05 2.81
N SER A 22 20.31 -3.97 3.47
CA SER A 22 21.56 -3.87 4.22
C SER A 22 21.43 -3.00 5.46
N VAL A 23 22.38 -3.16 6.37
CA VAL A 23 22.56 -2.30 7.54
C VAL A 23 23.96 -1.71 7.45
N ILE A 24 24.06 -0.39 7.56
CA ILE A 24 25.31 0.36 7.53
C ILE A 24 25.61 0.84 8.96
N GLY A 25 26.80 0.50 9.45
CA GLY A 25 27.20 0.75 10.84
C GLY A 25 28.38 1.70 11.01
N ASP A 26 28.88 2.29 9.92
CA ASP A 26 30.02 3.18 9.90
C ASP A 26 29.94 4.21 8.76
N GLN A 27 30.77 5.25 8.89
CA GLN A 27 30.78 6.41 8.01
C GLN A 27 31.30 6.09 6.60
N ASP A 28 32.27 5.19 6.47
CA ASP A 28 32.91 4.88 5.18
C ASP A 28 31.95 4.11 4.28
N ALA A 29 31.30 3.07 4.81
CA ALA A 29 30.27 2.33 4.11
C ALA A 29 29.05 3.21 3.76
N TRP A 30 28.74 4.22 4.58
CA TRP A 30 27.69 5.18 4.27
C TRP A 30 28.07 6.10 3.10
N ALA A 31 29.29 6.63 3.10
CA ALA A 31 29.80 7.45 2.01
C ALA A 31 29.81 6.70 0.67
N GLU A 32 30.22 5.42 0.67
CA GLU A 32 30.21 4.57 -0.52
C GLU A 32 28.78 4.32 -1.03
N LEU A 33 27.86 3.96 -0.14
CA LEU A 33 26.46 3.74 -0.51
C LEU A 33 25.83 5.03 -1.04
N TRP A 34 26.08 6.17 -0.41
CA TRP A 34 25.57 7.47 -0.83
C TRP A 34 26.04 7.87 -2.23
N ALA A 35 27.33 7.65 -2.52
CA ALA A 35 27.90 7.92 -3.84
C ALA A 35 27.23 7.06 -4.92
N ARG A 36 27.03 5.77 -4.64
CA ARG A 36 26.31 4.85 -5.55
C ARG A 36 24.85 5.25 -5.73
N HIS A 37 24.17 5.58 -4.63
CA HIS A 37 22.76 5.99 -4.63
C HIS A 37 22.53 7.21 -5.53
N ASN A 38 23.44 8.18 -5.48
CA ASN A 38 23.35 9.45 -6.20
C ASN A 38 24.13 9.48 -7.53
N ALA A 39 24.60 8.34 -8.04
CA ALA A 39 25.43 8.31 -9.26
C ALA A 39 24.73 8.88 -10.50
N ILE A 40 23.40 8.94 -10.50
CA ILE A 40 22.56 9.49 -11.57
C ILE A 40 22.29 10.99 -11.44
N LEU A 41 22.75 11.64 -10.36
CA LEU A 41 22.52 13.06 -10.08
C LEU A 41 23.80 13.88 -10.28
N HIS A 42 23.68 15.01 -10.98
CA HIS A 42 24.78 15.95 -11.19
C HIS A 42 24.34 17.41 -10.90
N PRO A 43 24.95 18.09 -9.91
CA PRO A 43 25.92 17.56 -8.95
C PRO A 43 25.29 16.57 -7.95
N PRO A 44 26.07 15.62 -7.39
CA PRO A 44 25.55 14.74 -6.35
C PRO A 44 25.23 15.54 -5.09
N PRO A 45 24.13 15.22 -4.38
CA PRO A 45 23.81 15.81 -3.09
C PRO A 45 24.90 15.57 -2.03
N ALA A 46 25.02 16.48 -1.08
CA ALA A 46 25.93 16.33 0.07
C ALA A 46 25.56 15.10 0.92
N LEU A 47 26.57 14.42 1.45
CA LEU A 47 26.41 13.28 2.35
C LEU A 47 25.75 13.74 3.67
N PRO A 48 24.63 13.13 4.11
CA PRO A 48 24.05 13.42 5.41
C PRO A 48 24.99 13.02 6.56
N ASP A 49 25.15 13.92 7.52
CA ASP A 49 25.91 13.66 8.75
C ASP A 49 25.10 12.83 9.73
N LEU A 50 25.69 11.74 10.24
CA LEU A 50 25.08 10.78 11.17
C LEU A 50 26.09 10.36 12.24
N ASP A 51 25.62 10.21 13.47
CA ASP A 51 26.45 9.75 14.57
C ASP A 51 26.45 8.22 14.66
N PHE A 52 27.35 7.57 13.91
CA PHE A 52 27.48 6.12 13.92
C PHE A 52 27.90 5.53 15.28
N ALA A 53 28.31 6.33 16.27
CA ALA A 53 28.52 5.82 17.62
C ALA A 53 27.19 5.39 18.26
N ASN A 54 26.10 6.07 17.92
CA ASN A 54 24.77 5.86 18.50
C ASN A 54 23.72 5.40 17.49
N GLU A 55 23.99 5.53 16.19
CA GLU A 55 23.05 5.24 15.11
C GLU A 55 23.60 4.19 14.12
N MET A 56 22.69 3.56 13.41
CA MET A 56 22.92 2.71 12.25
C MET A 56 21.89 3.05 11.17
N ILE A 57 22.20 2.78 9.91
CA ILE A 57 21.27 2.98 8.80
C ILE A 57 20.75 1.63 8.34
N VAL A 58 19.44 1.52 8.13
CA VAL A 58 18.83 0.40 7.41
C VAL A 58 18.47 0.87 6.02
N CYS A 59 18.94 0.13 5.01
CA CYS A 59 18.76 0.46 3.61
C CYS A 59 17.90 -0.60 2.93
N LEU A 60 16.85 -0.12 2.25
CA LEU A 60 15.98 -0.94 1.42
C LEU A 60 15.94 -0.36 0.01
N TYR A 61 16.30 -1.17 -0.98
CA TYR A 61 16.19 -0.89 -2.40
C TYR A 61 15.37 -1.98 -3.07
N ALA A 62 14.37 -1.60 -3.85
CA ALA A 62 13.51 -2.52 -4.60
C ALA A 62 14.16 -3.02 -5.92
N GLY A 63 15.33 -2.48 -6.27
CA GLY A 63 15.95 -2.65 -7.59
C GLY A 63 15.23 -1.88 -8.69
N GLN A 64 15.70 -2.03 -9.92
CA GLN A 64 15.15 -1.34 -11.08
C GLN A 64 13.76 -1.88 -11.47
N GLN A 65 12.82 -0.96 -11.67
CA GLN A 65 11.45 -1.20 -12.07
C GLN A 65 11.17 -0.55 -13.43
N GLY A 66 10.33 -1.21 -14.23
CA GLY A 66 10.03 -0.80 -15.61
C GLY A 66 9.05 0.38 -15.76
N SER A 67 8.43 0.81 -14.67
CA SER A 67 7.51 1.94 -14.65
C SER A 67 7.56 2.68 -13.31
N GLY A 68 6.84 3.79 -13.22
CA GLY A 68 6.48 4.39 -11.93
C GLY A 68 5.44 3.57 -11.17
N GLY A 69 5.13 4.00 -9.94
CA GLY A 69 4.09 3.39 -9.08
C GLY A 69 4.61 2.31 -8.12
N TYR A 70 5.85 1.87 -8.29
CA TYR A 70 6.51 0.97 -7.34
C TYR A 70 7.02 1.74 -6.11
N THR A 71 6.99 1.08 -4.95
CA THR A 71 7.43 1.68 -3.68
C THR A 71 8.29 0.71 -2.87
N ALA A 72 9.13 1.27 -2.01
CA ALA A 72 9.86 0.54 -1.00
C ALA A 72 9.59 1.21 0.35
N CYS A 73 9.17 0.45 1.36
CA CYS A 73 8.73 0.99 2.64
C CYS A 73 9.27 0.13 3.80
N ILE A 74 10.10 0.70 4.67
CA ILE A 74 10.37 0.10 5.98
C ILE A 74 9.17 0.44 6.89
N ARG A 75 8.51 -0.58 7.41
CA ARG A 75 7.24 -0.47 8.16
C ARG A 75 7.46 -0.47 9.66
N SER A 76 8.29 -1.37 10.16
CA SER A 76 8.60 -1.46 11.58
C SER A 76 9.99 -2.04 11.82
N ILE A 77 10.57 -1.68 12.96
CA ILE A 77 11.78 -2.30 13.48
C ILE A 77 11.45 -2.78 14.89
N GLU A 78 11.71 -4.04 15.17
CA GLU A 78 11.33 -4.67 16.44
C GLU A 78 12.45 -5.57 16.95
N ASP A 79 12.76 -5.47 18.24
CA ASP A 79 13.66 -6.39 18.93
C ASP A 79 12.88 -7.57 19.52
N SER A 80 13.39 -8.77 19.32
CA SER A 80 12.91 -10.02 19.93
C SER A 80 14.08 -10.86 20.44
N GLU A 81 13.80 -12.01 21.05
CA GLU A 81 14.84 -12.96 21.49
C GLU A 81 15.74 -13.41 20.32
N ASP A 82 15.18 -13.54 19.11
CA ASP A 82 15.90 -13.92 17.89
C ASP A 82 16.77 -12.79 17.28
N GLY A 83 16.76 -11.58 17.87
CA GLY A 83 17.45 -10.39 17.36
C GLY A 83 16.51 -9.28 16.89
N ARG A 84 17.06 -8.37 16.06
CA ARG A 84 16.31 -7.22 15.53
C ARG A 84 15.70 -7.57 14.18
N ARG A 85 14.38 -7.41 14.06
CA ARG A 85 13.63 -7.64 12.83
C ARG A 85 13.23 -6.31 12.21
N VAL A 86 13.60 -6.12 10.94
CA VAL A 86 13.13 -5.04 10.08
C VAL A 86 12.00 -5.60 9.21
N SER A 87 10.79 -5.12 9.44
CA SER A 87 9.65 -5.41 8.59
C SER A 87 9.57 -4.36 7.49
N PHE A 88 9.48 -4.80 6.24
CA PHE A 88 9.41 -3.90 5.09
C PHE A 88 8.40 -4.39 4.07
N GLU A 89 8.03 -3.53 3.14
CA GLU A 89 7.10 -3.79 2.06
C GLU A 89 7.67 -3.25 0.75
N LEU A 90 7.53 -4.04 -0.31
CA LEU A 90 7.72 -3.59 -1.68
C LEU A 90 6.35 -3.51 -2.34
N GLY A 91 5.91 -2.30 -2.67
CA GLY A 91 4.63 -2.09 -3.31
C GLY A 91 4.78 -2.14 -4.83
N CYS A 92 3.86 -2.83 -5.50
CA CYS A 92 3.66 -2.73 -6.94
C CYS A 92 2.37 -1.94 -7.23
N PRO A 93 2.32 -1.21 -8.35
CA PRO A 93 1.10 -0.53 -8.76
C PRO A 93 -0.03 -1.55 -9.00
N PRO A 94 -1.28 -1.25 -8.61
CA PRO A 94 -2.43 -2.13 -8.87
C PRO A 94 -2.64 -2.38 -10.37
N PRO A 95 -3.22 -3.53 -10.76
CA PRO A 95 -3.60 -3.78 -12.14
C PRO A 95 -4.47 -2.65 -12.71
N GLY A 96 -4.10 -2.12 -13.87
CA GLY A 96 -4.82 -1.03 -14.54
C GLY A 96 -4.51 0.37 -14.02
N ALA A 97 -3.61 0.52 -13.04
CA ALA A 97 -3.13 1.84 -12.62
C ALA A 97 -2.40 2.53 -13.77
N MET A 98 -2.74 3.80 -14.04
CA MET A 98 -1.98 4.65 -14.95
C MET A 98 -0.62 4.96 -14.32
N CYS A 99 0.44 4.33 -14.84
CA CYS A 99 1.81 4.52 -14.38
C CYS A 99 2.60 5.35 -15.39
N THR A 100 3.66 6.01 -14.93
CA THR A 100 4.60 6.69 -15.83
C THR A 100 5.53 5.68 -16.51
N ASP A 101 5.79 5.86 -17.80
CA ASP A 101 6.79 5.10 -18.56
C ASP A 101 8.21 5.61 -18.23
N ALA A 102 8.66 5.34 -17.01
CA ALA A 102 9.98 5.72 -16.51
C ALA A 102 10.62 4.58 -15.74
N LEU A 103 11.91 4.36 -15.96
CA LEU A 103 12.69 3.47 -15.10
C LEU A 103 12.82 4.10 -13.71
N THR A 104 12.53 3.32 -12.68
CA THR A 104 12.60 3.75 -11.29
C THR A 104 13.41 2.76 -10.45
N GLN A 105 13.97 3.22 -9.34
CA GLN A 105 14.67 2.43 -8.33
C GLN A 105 14.12 2.82 -6.95
N PRO A 106 12.93 2.32 -6.57
CA PRO A 106 12.31 2.65 -5.29
C PRO A 106 13.20 2.27 -4.11
N HIS A 107 13.31 3.16 -3.14
CA HIS A 107 14.18 2.97 -1.99
C HIS A 107 13.65 3.69 -0.75
N HIS A 108 14.05 3.19 0.42
CA HIS A 108 13.79 3.80 1.72
C HIS A 108 14.99 3.54 2.63
N LEU A 109 15.62 4.61 3.09
CA LEU A 109 16.71 4.56 4.05
C LEU A 109 16.25 5.22 5.34
N VAL A 110 16.46 4.51 6.46
CA VAL A 110 16.10 4.99 7.79
C VAL A 110 17.30 4.92 8.71
N ARG A 111 17.43 5.86 9.65
CA ARG A 111 18.34 5.74 10.77
C ARG A 111 17.62 5.09 11.95
N MET A 112 18.34 4.28 12.71
CA MET A 112 17.85 3.65 13.93
C MET A 112 18.94 3.63 15.02
N PRO A 113 18.57 3.46 16.31
CA PRO A 113 19.55 3.27 17.37
C PRO A 113 20.49 2.10 17.08
N ARG A 114 21.79 2.29 17.35
CA ARG A 114 22.83 1.28 17.17
C ARG A 114 22.49 0.01 17.95
N THR A 115 22.76 -1.15 17.35
CA THR A 115 22.52 -2.45 17.99
C THR A 115 23.64 -3.44 17.70
N THR A 116 23.84 -4.39 18.60
CA THR A 116 24.70 -5.56 18.40
C THR A 116 23.88 -6.82 18.10
N LEU A 117 22.55 -6.72 18.12
CA LEU A 117 21.67 -7.84 17.79
C LEU A 117 21.80 -8.18 16.30
N PRO A 118 21.69 -9.46 15.91
CA PRO A 118 21.62 -9.83 14.51
C PRO A 118 20.36 -9.19 13.89
N VAL A 119 20.55 -8.54 12.73
CA VAL A 119 19.45 -7.89 12.01
C VAL A 119 18.93 -8.81 10.92
N SER A 120 17.62 -9.05 10.91
CA SER A 120 16.92 -9.83 9.90
C SER A 120 15.87 -8.97 9.20
N PHE A 121 15.64 -9.25 7.91
CA PHE A 121 14.65 -8.56 7.10
C PHE A 121 13.47 -9.46 6.83
N ARG A 122 12.27 -8.96 7.06
CA ARG A 122 11.01 -9.66 6.77
C ARG A 122 10.14 -8.81 5.89
N GLU A 123 9.77 -9.36 4.74
CA GLU A 123 8.75 -8.74 3.91
C GLU A 123 7.38 -8.95 4.57
N VAL A 124 6.64 -7.86 4.73
CA VAL A 124 5.25 -7.85 5.17
C VAL A 124 4.41 -7.35 4.02
N VAL A 125 3.39 -8.13 3.68
CA VAL A 125 2.33 -7.66 2.81
C VAL A 125 1.48 -6.75 3.68
N ALA A 126 1.39 -5.45 3.37
CA ALA A 126 0.38 -4.62 4.00
C ALA A 126 -0.96 -5.35 3.84
N PRO A 127 -1.80 -5.46 4.90
CA PRO A 127 -3.18 -5.84 4.68
C PRO A 127 -3.69 -4.90 3.61
N VAL A 128 -4.01 -5.43 2.42
CA VAL A 128 -4.75 -4.66 1.42
C VAL A 128 -5.88 -4.04 2.22
N GLU A 129 -6.00 -2.71 2.25
CA GLU A 129 -7.18 -2.08 2.80
C GLU A 129 -8.33 -2.57 1.92
N VAL A 130 -8.88 -3.74 2.24
CA VAL A 130 -10.02 -4.31 1.57
C VAL A 130 -11.09 -3.29 1.87
N ALA A 131 -11.52 -2.54 0.85
CA ALA A 131 -12.55 -1.54 1.00
C ALA A 131 -13.71 -2.19 1.78
N THR A 132 -13.87 -1.82 3.05
CA THR A 132 -14.83 -2.47 3.96
C THR A 132 -16.26 -2.07 3.63
N SER A 133 -16.42 -1.22 2.62
CA SER A 133 -17.69 -0.94 1.98
C SER A 133 -17.47 -0.51 0.53
N ALA A 134 -18.45 -0.79 -0.33
CA ALA A 134 -18.53 -0.23 -1.68
C ALA A 134 -19.92 0.35 -1.92
N THR A 135 -20.01 1.32 -2.81
CA THR A 135 -21.29 1.86 -3.25
C THR A 135 -21.73 1.12 -4.51
N PHE A 136 -23.02 0.75 -4.59
CA PHE A 136 -23.62 0.13 -5.75
C PHE A 136 -24.79 0.96 -6.24
N LEU A 137 -24.94 1.04 -7.56
CA LEU A 137 -26.08 1.62 -8.26
C LEU A 137 -26.94 0.48 -8.78
N LEU A 138 -28.20 0.47 -8.35
CA LEU A 138 -29.17 -0.53 -8.74
C LEU A 138 -30.28 0.11 -9.55
N THR A 139 -30.71 -0.61 -10.59
CA THR A 139 -31.98 -0.37 -11.26
C THR A 139 -32.90 -1.56 -11.04
N PHE A 140 -34.21 -1.32 -11.13
CA PHE A 140 -35.23 -2.34 -10.86
C PHE A 140 -36.17 -2.51 -12.04
N ASP A 141 -36.74 -3.71 -12.14
CA ASP A 141 -37.91 -3.93 -12.99
C ASP A 141 -39.08 -3.07 -12.47
N PRO A 142 -39.69 -2.21 -13.30
CA PRO A 142 -40.81 -1.36 -12.91
C PRO A 142 -41.96 -2.12 -12.22
N ALA A 143 -42.21 -3.38 -12.60
CA ALA A 143 -43.29 -4.19 -12.04
C ALA A 143 -42.98 -4.73 -10.63
N LYS A 144 -41.71 -4.82 -10.25
CA LYS A 144 -41.24 -5.40 -8.97
C LYS A 144 -40.45 -4.43 -8.11
N LYS A 145 -40.39 -3.14 -8.49
CA LYS A 145 -39.58 -2.08 -7.88
C LYS A 145 -39.77 -1.98 -6.36
N GLU A 146 -41.01 -1.92 -5.88
CA GLU A 146 -41.28 -1.76 -4.44
C GLU A 146 -40.81 -2.97 -3.62
N GLU A 147 -41.11 -4.18 -4.09
CA GLU A 147 -40.72 -5.43 -3.40
C GLU A 147 -39.19 -5.62 -3.42
N ALA A 148 -38.55 -5.36 -4.56
CA ALA A 148 -37.11 -5.46 -4.70
C ALA A 148 -36.38 -4.40 -3.85
N THR A 149 -36.90 -3.17 -3.79
CA THR A 149 -36.35 -2.12 -2.93
C THR A 149 -36.41 -2.52 -1.46
N GLN A 150 -37.54 -3.07 -0.99
CA GLN A 150 -37.66 -3.54 0.40
C GLN A 150 -36.70 -4.69 0.70
N LYS A 151 -36.58 -5.67 -0.22
CA LYS A 151 -35.64 -6.80 -0.06
C LYS A 151 -34.18 -6.35 0.02
N VAL A 152 -33.79 -5.41 -0.84
CA VAL A 152 -32.41 -4.88 -0.88
C VAL A 152 -32.11 -4.03 0.35
N THR A 153 -32.98 -3.08 0.68
CA THR A 153 -32.77 -2.18 1.83
C THR A 153 -32.90 -2.86 3.19
N GLY A 154 -33.56 -4.03 3.26
CA GLY A 154 -33.64 -4.87 4.46
C GLY A 154 -32.41 -5.73 4.72
N MET A 155 -31.41 -5.74 3.83
CA MET A 155 -30.18 -6.52 4.03
C MET A 155 -29.31 -5.90 5.14
N PRO A 156 -28.80 -6.69 6.12
CA PRO A 156 -27.97 -6.16 7.21
C PRO A 156 -26.62 -5.58 6.76
N GLU A 157 -26.17 -5.97 5.57
CA GLU A 157 -24.97 -5.46 4.92
C GLU A 157 -25.18 -4.07 4.30
N VAL A 158 -26.42 -3.62 4.11
CA VAL A 158 -26.70 -2.27 3.56
C VAL A 158 -26.65 -1.24 4.68
N LYS A 159 -25.76 -0.25 4.55
CA LYS A 159 -25.50 0.78 5.58
C LYS A 159 -26.10 2.14 5.26
N ASP A 160 -26.17 2.49 3.98
CA ASP A 160 -26.74 3.74 3.52
C ASP A 160 -27.48 3.52 2.21
N VAL A 161 -28.55 4.26 2.00
CA VAL A 161 -29.43 4.10 0.84
C VAL A 161 -29.91 5.48 0.39
N LYS A 162 -29.70 5.76 -0.89
CA LYS A 162 -30.13 7.00 -1.55
C LYS A 162 -30.87 6.68 -2.83
N ALA A 163 -32.14 7.05 -2.86
CA ALA A 163 -32.94 7.04 -4.09
C ALA A 163 -32.60 8.26 -4.95
N MET A 164 -32.39 8.05 -6.25
CA MET A 164 -32.10 9.08 -7.23
C MET A 164 -33.08 8.97 -8.41
N PHE A 165 -33.29 10.08 -9.12
CA PHE A 165 -34.19 10.14 -10.29
C PHE A 165 -35.60 9.59 -10.02
N GLY A 166 -36.27 10.08 -8.97
CA GLY A 166 -37.61 9.58 -8.61
C GLY A 166 -37.61 8.12 -8.12
N GLY A 167 -36.46 7.60 -7.74
CA GLY A 167 -36.27 6.24 -7.24
C GLY A 167 -35.99 5.19 -8.31
N ASP A 168 -35.81 5.59 -9.57
CA ASP A 168 -35.47 4.67 -10.66
C ASP A 168 -34.05 4.12 -10.56
N ILE A 169 -33.17 4.87 -9.88
CA ILE A 169 -31.83 4.42 -9.49
C ILE A 169 -31.74 4.46 -7.97
N LEU A 170 -31.30 3.36 -7.37
CA LEU A 170 -31.00 3.27 -5.95
C LEU A 170 -29.50 3.13 -5.78
N SER A 171 -28.88 4.14 -5.17
CA SER A 171 -27.52 4.05 -4.66
C SER A 171 -27.56 3.47 -3.26
N LEU A 172 -26.73 2.48 -2.99
CA LEU A 172 -26.58 1.95 -1.64
C LEU A 172 -25.11 1.71 -1.30
N LYS A 173 -24.78 1.94 -0.04
CA LYS A 173 -23.48 1.60 0.52
C LYS A 173 -23.59 0.22 1.17
N PHE A 174 -22.80 -0.72 0.68
CA PHE A 174 -22.81 -2.11 1.09
C PHE A 174 -21.54 -2.44 1.88
N ASP A 175 -21.69 -3.17 2.97
CA ASP A 175 -20.61 -3.64 3.84
C ASP A 175 -19.90 -4.86 3.22
N LEU A 176 -18.58 -4.75 3.09
CA LEU A 176 -17.70 -5.76 2.50
C LEU A 176 -16.77 -6.37 3.55
N SER A 177 -17.08 -6.22 4.84
CA SER A 177 -16.22 -6.74 5.92
C SER A 177 -16.11 -8.27 5.90
N ALA A 178 -17.10 -8.95 5.30
CA ALA A 178 -17.18 -10.41 5.21
C ALA A 178 -17.22 -10.95 3.77
N MET A 179 -17.12 -10.10 2.74
CA MET A 179 -17.20 -10.51 1.33
C MET A 179 -16.53 -9.50 0.40
N THR A 180 -16.14 -9.95 -0.79
CA THR A 180 -15.58 -9.10 -1.84
C THR A 180 -16.66 -8.27 -2.54
N ALA A 181 -16.26 -7.18 -3.21
CA ALA A 181 -17.19 -6.37 -4.00
C ALA A 181 -17.91 -7.16 -5.10
N ALA A 182 -17.23 -8.15 -5.71
CA ALA A 182 -17.82 -9.02 -6.72
C ALA A 182 -18.90 -9.94 -6.15
N GLU A 183 -18.67 -10.51 -4.96
CA GLU A 183 -19.66 -11.32 -4.25
C GLU A 183 -20.88 -10.48 -3.83
N ALA A 184 -20.65 -9.26 -3.33
CA ALA A 184 -21.72 -8.33 -3.01
C ALA A 184 -22.54 -7.94 -4.25
N GLN A 185 -21.89 -7.67 -5.39
CA GLN A 185 -22.57 -7.39 -6.66
C GLN A 185 -23.42 -8.56 -7.12
N ALA A 186 -22.87 -9.78 -7.11
CA ALA A 186 -23.61 -10.99 -7.49
C ALA A 186 -24.82 -11.23 -6.58
N ARG A 187 -24.68 -10.96 -5.27
CA ARG A 187 -25.76 -11.09 -4.30
C ARG A 187 -26.89 -10.07 -4.53
N LEU A 188 -26.54 -8.82 -4.80
CA LEU A 188 -27.52 -7.78 -5.14
C LEU A 188 -28.23 -8.10 -6.47
N GLN A 189 -27.49 -8.59 -7.46
CA GLN A 189 -28.04 -8.95 -8.77
C GLN A 189 -28.93 -10.20 -8.73
N GLY A 190 -28.73 -11.08 -7.75
CA GLY A 190 -29.58 -12.24 -7.50
C GLY A 190 -30.93 -11.91 -6.85
N VAL A 191 -31.17 -10.68 -6.41
CA VAL A 191 -32.45 -10.28 -5.82
C VAL A 191 -33.51 -10.17 -6.91
N GLU A 192 -34.62 -10.89 -6.72
CA GLU A 192 -35.74 -10.85 -7.65
C GLU A 192 -36.29 -9.43 -7.82
N GLY A 193 -36.31 -8.95 -9.06
CA GLY A 193 -36.76 -7.60 -9.42
C GLY A 193 -35.64 -6.57 -9.57
N VAL A 194 -34.38 -6.93 -9.29
CA VAL A 194 -33.21 -6.12 -9.66
C VAL A 194 -32.89 -6.34 -11.15
N ALA A 195 -32.80 -5.26 -11.91
CA ALA A 195 -32.53 -5.28 -13.35
C ALA A 195 -31.04 -5.14 -13.65
N SER A 196 -30.33 -4.27 -12.94
CA SER A 196 -28.87 -4.12 -13.04
C SER A 196 -28.26 -3.73 -11.70
N VAL A 197 -26.98 -4.09 -11.52
CA VAL A 197 -26.14 -3.68 -10.40
C VAL A 197 -24.77 -3.29 -10.92
N GLU A 198 -24.37 -2.05 -10.66
CA GLU A 198 -23.05 -1.53 -11.02
C GLU A 198 -22.34 -1.01 -9.76
N LYS A 199 -21.04 -1.28 -9.63
CA LYS A 199 -20.24 -0.69 -8.56
C LYS A 199 -19.94 0.77 -8.93
N ASP A 200 -20.22 1.67 -8.01
CA ASP A 200 -19.82 3.07 -8.10
C ASP A 200 -18.36 3.19 -7.65
N GLY A 201 -17.44 3.33 -8.62
CA GLY A 201 -16.00 3.61 -8.43
C GLY A 201 -15.24 2.61 -7.56
#